data_AF-Q9M117-F1
#
_entry.id   AF-Q9M117-F1
#
_cell.length_a   1.000
_cell.length_b   1.000
_cell.length_c   1.000
_cell.angle_alpha   90.00
_cell.angle_beta   90.00
_cell.angle_gamma   90.00
#
_symmetry.space_group_name_H-M   'P 1'
#
loop_
_entity.id
_entity.type
_entity.pdbx_description
1 polymer ?
#
loop_
_entity_poly.entity_id
_entity_poly.type
_entity_poly.pdbx_seq_one_letter_code
_entity_poly.pdbx_strand_id
1 'polypeptide(L)'
;MAEFVEADNAEAIIARIETKSRKIESLLKQYKHVEALKTALEGSPPKTRDERCKSANWIVVHRALMAIKDIDGMLNALDVEYYDILMKYLYRGLSTGDRPTCDQCLKIHEKLTERAGLGCILRCLTDTINTV
;
A
#
# COMPACT_ATOMS: atom_id res chain seq x y z
N MET A 1 -20.85 3.64 -23.61
CA MET A 1 -20.07 4.89 -23.46
C MET A 1 -19.44 4.99 -22.07
N ALA A 2 -20.19 4.80 -20.98
CA ALA A 2 -19.64 4.77 -19.61
C ALA A 2 -18.55 3.70 -19.40
N GLU A 3 -18.80 2.45 -19.81
CA GLU A 3 -17.80 1.37 -19.69
C GLU A 3 -16.49 1.65 -20.44
N PHE A 4 -16.57 2.25 -21.63
CA PHE A 4 -15.37 2.58 -22.42
C PHE A 4 -14.55 3.69 -21.74
N VAL A 5 -15.20 4.71 -21.19
CA VAL A 5 -14.54 5.79 -20.44
C VAL A 5 -13.91 5.27 -19.14
N GLU A 6 -14.58 4.35 -18.44
CA GLU A 6 -14.02 3.70 -17.24
C GLU A 6 -12.82 2.80 -17.59
N ALA A 7 -12.88 2.06 -18.69
CA ALA A 7 -11.79 1.21 -19.16
C ALA A 7 -10.56 2.03 -19.60
N ASP A 8 -10.75 3.09 -20.39
CA ASP A 8 -9.66 4.00 -20.79
C ASP A 8 -9.01 4.66 -19.56
N ASN A 9 -9.81 5.01 -18.55
CA ASN A 9 -9.32 5.54 -17.28
C ASN A 9 -8.54 4.47 -16.50
N ALA A 10 -8.99 3.20 -16.52
CA ALA A 10 -8.28 2.10 -15.87
C ALA A 10 -6.91 1.83 -16.50
N GLU A 11 -6.81 1.82 -17.84
CA GLU A 11 -5.52 1.66 -18.53
C GLU A 11 -4.56 2.80 -18.22
N ALA A 12 -5.05 4.05 -18.17
CA ALA A 12 -4.24 5.19 -17.75
C ALA A 12 -3.75 5.08 -16.30
N ILE A 13 -4.58 4.55 -15.40
CA ILE A 13 -4.20 4.28 -14.00
C ILE A 13 -3.15 3.16 -13.94
N ILE A 14 -3.33 2.06 -14.67
CA ILE A 14 -2.38 0.94 -14.73
C ILE A 14 -1.03 1.41 -15.27
N ALA A 15 -0.99 2.18 -16.36
CA ALA A 15 0.26 2.74 -16.91
C ALA A 15 1.01 3.63 -15.92
N ARG A 16 0.29 4.40 -15.09
CA ARG A 16 0.87 5.19 -13.99
C ARG A 16 1.44 4.28 -12.90
N ILE A 17 0.73 3.22 -12.53
CA ILE A 17 1.19 2.21 -11.55
C ILE A 17 2.45 1.50 -12.07
N GLU A 18 2.53 1.14 -13.35
CA GLU A 18 3.71 0.51 -13.94
C GLU A 18 4.93 1.43 -13.94
N THR A 19 4.74 2.71 -14.26
CA THR A 19 5.80 3.72 -14.19
C THR A 19 6.33 3.86 -12.77
N LYS A 20 5.42 3.87 -11.80
CA LYS A 20 5.73 3.88 -10.37
C LYS A 20 6.44 2.60 -9.92
N SER A 21 6.02 1.43 -10.43
CA SER A 21 6.66 0.14 -10.17
C SER A 21 8.14 0.15 -10.54
N ARG A 22 8.49 0.69 -11.72
CA ARG A 22 9.91 0.80 -12.14
C ARG A 22 10.75 1.66 -11.19
N LYS A 23 10.20 2.78 -10.70
CA LYS A 23 10.87 3.63 -9.70
C LYS A 23 11.10 2.87 -8.40
N ILE A 24 10.08 2.14 -7.93
CA ILE A 24 10.16 1.35 -6.70
C ILE A 24 11.16 0.20 -6.82
N GLU A 25 11.16 -0.52 -7.94
CA GLU A 25 12.16 -1.57 -8.21
C GLU A 25 13.59 -1.02 -8.18
N SER A 26 13.81 0.19 -8.70
CA SER A 26 15.12 0.86 -8.61
C SER A 26 15.51 1.17 -7.16
N LEU A 27 14.58 1.69 -6.35
CA LEU A 27 14.81 1.98 -4.93
C LEU A 27 15.09 0.71 -4.12
N LEU A 28 14.36 -0.37 -4.39
CA LEU A 28 14.55 -1.67 -3.74
C LEU A 28 15.93 -2.25 -4.06
N LYS A 29 16.40 -2.15 -5.31
CA LYS A 29 17.76 -2.56 -5.71
C LYS A 29 18.86 -1.74 -5.02
N GLN A 30 18.56 -0.51 -4.64
CA GLN A 30 19.45 0.38 -3.89
C GLN A 30 19.33 0.23 -2.36
N TYR A 31 18.58 -0.77 -1.88
CA TYR A 31 18.29 -0.98 -0.44
C TYR A 31 17.54 0.18 0.24
N LYS A 32 16.95 1.08 -0.56
CA LYS A 32 16.17 2.23 -0.06
C LYS A 32 14.72 1.83 0.21
N HIS A 33 14.53 0.88 1.13
CA HIS A 33 13.22 0.23 1.33
C HIS A 33 12.14 1.20 1.85
N VAL A 34 12.50 2.13 2.72
CA VAL A 34 11.56 3.13 3.26
C VAL A 34 11.12 4.11 2.18
N GLU A 35 12.05 4.62 1.36
CA GLU A 35 11.72 5.48 0.21
C GLU A 35 10.86 4.73 -0.82
N ALA A 36 11.12 3.44 -1.02
CA ALA A 36 10.32 2.58 -1.89
C ALA A 36 8.88 2.45 -1.37
N LEU A 37 8.69 2.22 -0.07
CA LEU A 37 7.36 2.14 0.55
C LEU A 37 6.64 3.48 0.52
N LYS A 38 7.31 4.59 0.88
CA LYS A 38 6.75 5.95 0.74
C LYS A 38 6.26 6.20 -0.66
N THR A 39 7.14 5.95 -1.64
CA THR A 39 6.78 6.06 -3.05
C THR A 39 5.55 5.20 -3.33
N ALA A 40 5.49 3.94 -2.89
CA ALA A 40 4.34 3.05 -3.10
C ALA A 40 3.01 3.57 -2.51
N LEU A 41 3.05 4.27 -1.38
CA LEU A 41 1.88 4.85 -0.71
C LEU A 41 1.49 6.24 -1.28
N GLU A 42 2.41 6.98 -1.88
CA GLU A 42 2.14 8.29 -2.51
C GLU A 42 1.07 8.17 -3.61
N GLY A 43 0.02 9.00 -3.53
CA GLY A 43 -1.10 8.97 -4.48
C GLY A 43 -1.94 7.69 -4.41
N SER A 44 -1.77 6.89 -3.35
CA SER A 44 -2.56 5.69 -3.06
C SER A 44 -3.65 6.00 -2.03
N PRO A 45 -4.79 5.28 -2.02
CA PRO A 45 -5.20 4.28 -3.00
C PRO A 45 -5.57 4.87 -4.37
N PRO A 46 -5.52 4.07 -5.45
CA PRO A 46 -6.07 4.50 -6.73
C PRO A 46 -7.56 4.77 -6.49
N LYS A 47 -8.02 6.00 -6.72
CA LYS A 47 -9.41 6.44 -6.48
C LYS A 47 -10.39 5.81 -7.49
N THR A 48 -10.40 4.49 -7.58
CA THR A 48 -11.13 3.68 -8.55
C THR A 48 -11.69 2.43 -7.88
N ARG A 49 -12.78 1.92 -8.44
CA ARG A 49 -13.35 0.62 -8.07
C ARG A 49 -12.86 -0.52 -8.97
N ASP A 50 -12.10 -0.21 -10.03
CA ASP A 50 -11.57 -1.23 -10.94
C ASP A 50 -10.56 -2.13 -10.21
N GLU A 51 -10.90 -3.41 -10.09
CA GLU A 51 -10.11 -4.43 -9.39
C GLU A 51 -8.75 -4.70 -10.05
N ARG A 52 -8.59 -4.45 -11.35
CA ARG A 52 -7.30 -4.55 -12.05
C ARG A 52 -6.35 -3.47 -11.56
N CYS A 53 -6.84 -2.24 -11.44
CA CYS A 53 -6.07 -1.11 -10.91
C CYS A 53 -5.66 -1.34 -9.45
N LYS A 54 -6.60 -1.81 -8.63
CA LYS A 54 -6.33 -2.17 -7.23
C LYS A 54 -5.27 -3.26 -7.16
N SER A 55 -5.43 -4.34 -7.89
CA SER A 55 -4.49 -5.48 -7.90
C SER A 55 -3.10 -5.07 -8.37
N ALA A 56 -3.01 -4.29 -9.45
CA ALA A 56 -1.75 -3.74 -9.94
C ALA A 56 -1.05 -2.88 -8.87
N ASN A 57 -1.80 -1.99 -8.20
CA ASN A 57 -1.22 -1.15 -7.15
C ASN A 57 -0.77 -1.97 -5.93
N TRP A 58 -1.53 -3.01 -5.57
CA TRP A 58 -1.12 -3.91 -4.48
C TRP A 58 0.16 -4.65 -4.75
N ILE A 59 0.38 -5.17 -5.95
CA ILE A 59 1.64 -5.86 -6.29
C ILE A 59 2.84 -4.95 -5.98
N VAL A 60 2.72 -3.66 -6.27
CA VAL A 60 3.75 -2.66 -6.01
C VAL A 60 3.93 -2.39 -4.51
N VAL A 61 2.83 -2.17 -3.78
CA VAL A 61 2.88 -1.94 -2.32
C VAL A 61 3.39 -3.17 -1.57
N HIS A 62 2.92 -4.36 -1.93
CA HIS A 62 3.30 -5.64 -1.33
C HIS A 62 4.81 -5.88 -1.45
N ARG A 63 5.39 -5.67 -2.64
CA ARG A 63 6.85 -5.78 -2.82
C ARG A 63 7.62 -4.85 -1.89
N ALA A 64 7.19 -3.59 -1.76
CA ALA A 64 7.84 -2.63 -0.87
C ALA A 64 7.67 -3.01 0.61
N LEU A 65 6.47 -3.47 1.00
CA LEU A 65 6.14 -3.90 2.35
C LEU A 65 7.00 -5.09 2.80
N MET A 66 7.18 -6.08 1.91
CA MET A 66 7.96 -7.28 2.17
C MET A 66 9.47 -7.02 2.25
N ALA A 67 9.95 -5.90 1.70
CA ALA A 67 11.36 -5.52 1.78
C ALA A 67 11.75 -4.85 3.11
N ILE A 68 10.76 -4.41 3.91
CA ILE A 68 11.01 -3.75 5.19
C ILE A 68 11.52 -4.77 6.21
N LYS A 69 12.72 -4.50 6.75
CA LYS A 69 13.33 -5.26 7.85
C LYS A 69 13.31 -4.49 9.16
N ASP A 70 13.61 -3.20 9.10
CA ASP A 70 13.58 -2.28 10.24
C ASP A 70 12.23 -1.53 10.26
N ILE A 71 11.30 -2.06 11.05
CA ILE A 71 9.93 -1.53 11.15
C ILE A 71 9.93 -0.21 11.90
N ASP A 72 10.68 -0.09 13.00
CA ASP A 72 10.76 1.13 13.79
C ASP A 72 11.38 2.28 12.99
N GLY A 73 12.47 2.00 12.26
CA GLY A 73 13.07 2.96 11.34
C GLY A 73 12.13 3.39 10.21
N MET A 74 11.36 2.44 9.64
CA MET A 74 10.35 2.76 8.64
C MET A 74 9.26 3.67 9.20
N LEU A 75 8.70 3.36 10.37
CA LEU A 75 7.65 4.17 11.01
C LEU A 75 8.16 5.54 11.44
N ASN A 76 9.44 5.64 11.84
CA ASN A 76 10.10 6.90 12.20
C ASN A 76 10.23 7.85 11.01
N ALA A 77 10.56 7.30 9.85
CA ALA A 77 10.72 8.08 8.64
C ALA A 77 9.39 8.34 7.93
N LEU A 78 8.37 7.50 8.11
CA LEU A 78 7.07 7.62 7.44
C LEU A 78 6.21 8.74 8.05
N ASP A 79 5.69 9.61 7.18
CA ASP A 79 4.82 10.72 7.58
C ASP A 79 3.47 10.18 8.10
N VAL A 80 2.94 10.83 9.15
CA VAL A 80 1.75 10.35 9.89
C VAL A 80 0.51 10.21 9.00
N GLU A 81 0.43 11.01 7.93
CA GLU A 81 -0.66 10.92 6.93
C GLU A 81 -0.73 9.57 6.21
N TYR A 82 0.39 8.83 6.13
CA TYR A 82 0.43 7.52 5.49
C TYR A 82 0.02 6.38 6.40
N TYR A 83 -0.16 6.60 7.71
CA TYR A 83 -0.45 5.52 8.66
C TYR A 83 -1.79 4.85 8.38
N ASP A 84 -2.82 5.63 8.09
CA ASP A 84 -4.15 5.08 7.76
C ASP A 84 -4.11 4.33 6.42
N ILE A 85 -3.37 4.84 5.43
CA ILE A 85 -3.20 4.19 4.11
C ILE A 85 -2.43 2.89 4.25
N LEU A 86 -1.34 2.89 5.02
CA LEU A 86 -0.57 1.70 5.34
C LEU A 86 -1.46 0.67 6.04
N MET A 87 -2.24 1.09 7.05
CA MET A 87 -3.15 0.19 7.76
C MET A 87 -4.15 -0.51 6.82
N LYS A 88 -4.72 0.20 5.85
CA LYS A 88 -5.58 -0.40 4.81
C LYS A 88 -4.84 -1.49 4.02
N TYR A 89 -3.60 -1.24 3.62
CA TYR A 89 -2.79 -2.24 2.92
C TYR A 89 -2.37 -3.42 3.80
N LEU A 90 -2.22 -3.23 5.12
CA LEU A 90 -1.99 -4.34 6.05
C LEU A 90 -3.22 -5.26 6.09
N TYR A 91 -4.43 -4.72 6.22
CA TYR A 91 -5.66 -5.53 6.15
C TYR A 91 -5.84 -6.21 4.80
N ARG A 92 -5.51 -5.53 3.70
CA ARG A 92 -5.47 -6.16 2.38
C ARG A 92 -4.48 -7.33 2.34
N GLY A 93 -3.27 -7.14 2.86
CA GLY A 93 -2.28 -8.20 2.98
C GLY A 93 -2.77 -9.40 3.80
N LEU A 94 -3.40 -9.14 4.95
CA LEU A 94 -4.01 -10.18 5.79
C LEU A 94 -5.11 -10.95 5.05
N SER A 95 -5.89 -10.28 4.19
CA SER A 95 -6.94 -10.94 3.40
C SER A 95 -6.41 -11.92 2.35
N THR A 96 -5.13 -11.87 2.00
CA THR A 96 -4.53 -12.81 1.03
C THR A 96 -4.37 -14.22 1.61
N GLY A 97 -4.29 -14.36 2.93
CA GLY A 97 -4.02 -15.64 3.60
C GLY A 97 -2.61 -16.18 3.40
N ASP A 98 -1.74 -15.49 2.65
CA ASP A 98 -0.35 -15.89 2.44
C ASP A 98 0.46 -15.73 3.73
N ARG A 99 1.06 -16.83 4.21
CA ARG A 99 1.70 -16.88 5.52
C ARG A 99 2.81 -15.83 5.71
N PRO A 100 3.83 -15.72 4.83
CA PRO A 100 4.87 -14.72 5.02
C PRO A 100 4.33 -13.28 4.93
N THR A 101 3.34 -13.04 4.08
CA THR A 101 2.67 -11.73 4.00
C THR A 101 1.93 -11.42 5.30
N CYS A 102 1.15 -12.36 5.84
CA CYS A 102 0.42 -12.17 7.10
C CYS A 102 1.36 -11.92 8.27
N ASP A 103 2.45 -12.69 8.41
CA ASP A 103 3.42 -12.52 9.48
C ASP A 103 4.07 -11.11 9.43
N GLN A 104 4.40 -10.61 8.23
CA GLN A 104 4.92 -9.25 8.05
C GLN A 104 3.86 -8.20 8.37
N CYS A 105 2.62 -8.40 7.91
CA CYS A 105 1.53 -7.47 8.15
C CYS A 105 1.23 -7.33 9.65
N LEU A 106 1.23 -8.44 10.40
CA LEU A 106 0.98 -8.42 11.84
C LEU A 106 2.10 -7.70 12.61
N LYS A 107 3.37 -7.91 12.26
CA LYS A 107 4.50 -7.19 12.88
C LYS A 107 4.43 -5.68 12.67
N ILE A 108 4.14 -5.26 11.43
CA ILE A 108 4.00 -3.83 11.12
C ILE A 108 2.73 -3.27 11.78
N HIS A 109 1.63 -4.02 11.79
CA HIS A 109 0.37 -3.63 12.40
C HIS A 109 0.55 -3.35 13.90
N GLU A 110 1.20 -4.24 14.64
CA GLU A 110 1.49 -4.07 16.07
C GLU A 110 2.23 -2.75 16.32
N LYS A 111 3.36 -2.53 15.67
CA LYS A 111 4.19 -1.33 15.83
C LYS A 111 3.51 -0.04 15.36
N LEU A 112 2.77 -0.12 14.25
CA LEU A 112 1.99 1.01 13.74
C LEU A 112 0.89 1.39 14.73
N THR A 113 0.23 0.41 15.35
CA THR A 113 -0.83 0.64 16.33
C THR A 113 -0.29 1.20 17.63
N GLU A 114 0.86 0.71 18.12
CA GLU A 114 1.57 1.27 19.28
C GLU A 114 1.88 2.75 19.07
N ARG A 115 2.27 3.14 17.85
CA ARG A 115 2.68 4.50 17.51
C ARG A 115 1.52 5.45 17.19
N ALA A 116 0.57 5.01 16.38
CA ALA A 116 -0.54 5.83 15.88
C ALA A 116 -1.78 5.79 16.78
N GLY A 117 -1.83 4.83 17.71
CA GLY A 117 -3.00 4.51 18.51
C GLY A 117 -4.09 3.78 17.71
N LEU A 118 -5.14 3.36 18.42
CA LEU A 118 -6.25 2.58 17.84
C LEU A 118 -7.08 3.35 16.78
N GLY A 119 -6.89 4.66 16.67
CA GLY A 119 -7.61 5.49 15.71
C GLY A 119 -7.39 5.10 14.25
N CYS A 120 -6.18 4.64 13.88
CA CYS A 120 -5.89 4.22 12.51
C CYS A 120 -6.64 2.93 12.13
N ILE A 121 -6.81 2.01 13.09
CA ILE A 121 -7.63 0.81 12.94
C ILE A 121 -9.08 1.20 12.70
N LEU A 122 -9.65 2.03 13.59
CA LEU A 122 -11.06 2.43 13.48
C LEU A 122 -11.33 3.11 12.14
N ARG A 123 -10.52 4.09 11.73
CA ARG A 123 -10.69 4.78 10.43
C ARG A 123 -10.58 3.81 9.26
N CYS A 124 -9.68 2.83 9.32
CA CYS A 124 -9.56 1.79 8.30
C CYS A 124 -10.81 0.90 8.24
N LEU A 125 -11.30 0.41 9.39
CA LEU A 125 -12.45 -0.50 9.45
C LEU A 125 -13.78 0.20 9.10
N THR A 126 -13.89 1.50 9.36
CA THR A 126 -15.08 2.30 9.00
C THR A 126 -15.05 2.82 7.56
N ASP A 127 -13.94 2.66 6.83
CA ASP A 127 -13.87 3.11 5.44
C ASP A 127 -14.71 2.20 4.53
N THR A 128 -15.87 2.70 4.13
CA THR A 128 -16.78 2.00 3.22
C THR A 128 -16.34 2.07 1.76
N ILE A 129 -15.39 2.94 1.42
CA ILE A 129 -14.89 3.14 0.06
C ILE A 129 -13.60 2.32 -0.08
N ASN A 130 -13.73 0.98 -0.07
CA ASN A 130 -12.59 0.09 -0.22
C ASN A 130 -11.89 0.32 -1.58
N THR A 131 -10.77 1.02 -1.51
CA THR A 131 -9.98 1.49 -2.66
C THR A 131 -8.58 0.90 -2.68
N VAL A 132 -8.21 0.15 -1.63
CA VAL A 132 -7.00 -0.68 -1.66
C VAL A 132 -7.31 -1.95 -2.43
#